data_AF-A0AAI9U0I6-F1
#
_entry.id   AF-A0AAI9U0I6-F1
#
_cell.length_a   1.000
_cell.length_b   1.000
_cell.length_c   1.000
_cell.angle_alpha   90.00
_cell.angle_beta   90.00
_cell.angle_gamma   90.00
#
_symmetry.space_group_name_H-M   'P 1'
#
loop_
_entity.id
_entity.type
_entity.pdbx_description
1 polymer ?
#
loop_
_entity_poly.entity_id
_entity_poly.type
_entity_poly.pdbx_seq_one_letter_code
_entity_poly.pdbx_strand_id
1 'polypeptide(L)'
;MRESDLALLRLIVEALLKMNGKVLLIGLFRRKDIREELIVKANESYVELIRQFQEDEVNQIEFLEPPLVDMEECLVDHVHLIERGYQVWAEVLSKAV
;
A
#
# COMPACT_ATOMS: atom_id res chain seq x y z
N MET A 1 9.09 1.76 -8.54
CA MET A 1 9.88 1.92 -7.30
C MET A 1 11.30 1.44 -7.56
N ARG A 2 12.32 2.09 -6.99
CA ARG A 2 13.71 1.63 -7.16
C ARG A 2 14.01 0.52 -6.14
N GLU A 3 14.99 -0.32 -6.43
CA GLU A 3 15.42 -1.39 -5.50
C GLU A 3 15.83 -0.84 -4.13
N SER A 4 16.49 0.32 -4.10
CA SER A 4 16.88 0.98 -2.86
C SER A 4 15.68 1.40 -2.01
N ASP A 5 14.58 1.83 -2.64
CA ASP A 5 13.36 2.22 -1.92
C ASP A 5 12.69 0.98 -1.30
N LEU A 6 12.70 -0.16 -2.01
CA LEU A 6 12.16 -1.43 -1.51
C LEU A 6 13.00 -2.00 -0.36
N ALA A 7 14.33 -1.88 -0.43
CA ALA A 7 15.24 -2.28 0.65
C ALA A 7 15.00 -1.48 1.93
N LEU A 8 14.72 -0.18 1.81
CA LEU A 8 14.36 0.66 2.96
C LEU A 8 13.00 0.26 3.55
N LEU A 9 12.01 -0.03 2.71
CA LEU A 9 10.71 -0.51 3.18
C LEU A 9 10.85 -1.85 3.92
N ARG A 10 11.61 -2.80 3.37
CA ARG A 10 11.95 -4.07 4.02
C ARG A 10 12.54 -3.84 5.42
N LEU A 11 13.53 -2.95 5.53
CA LEU A 11 14.15 -2.63 6.81
C LEU A 11 13.16 -2.08 7.84
N ILE A 12 12.23 -1.21 7.42
CA ILE A 12 11.17 -0.68 8.30
C ILE A 12 10.25 -1.81 8.78
N VAL A 13 9.79 -2.67 7.87
CA VAL A 13 8.92 -3.81 8.20
C VAL A 13 9.62 -4.77 9.17
N GLU A 14 10.88 -5.14 8.91
CA GLU A 14 11.68 -5.97 9.81
C GLU A 14 11.83 -5.35 11.21
N ALA A 15 12.05 -4.05 11.29
CA ALA A 15 12.15 -3.35 12.56
C ALA A 15 10.83 -3.40 13.35
N LEU A 16 9.69 -3.17 12.70
CA LEU A 16 8.36 -3.26 13.32
C LEU A 16 8.06 -4.68 13.81
N LEU A 17 8.42 -5.70 13.02
CA LEU A 17 8.24 -7.11 13.39
C LEU A 17 9.12 -7.52 14.57
N LYS A 18 10.37 -7.04 14.63
CA LYS A 18 11.26 -7.26 15.80
C LYS A 18 10.68 -6.67 17.09
N MET A 19 9.85 -5.64 16.99
CA MET A 19 9.10 -5.08 18.11
C MET A 19 7.78 -5.82 18.40
N ASN A 20 7.57 -6.98 17.75
CA ASN A 20 6.34 -7.78 17.79
C ASN A 20 5.10 -7.01 17.28
N GLY A 21 5.30 -6.08 16.36
CA GLY A 21 4.23 -5.33 15.71
C GLY A 21 3.42 -6.19 14.74
N LYS A 22 2.15 -5.80 14.52
CA LYS A 22 1.37 -6.23 13.37
C LYS A 22 1.42 -5.14 12.31
N VAL A 23 1.66 -5.51 11.06
CA VAL A 23 1.88 -4.58 9.97
C VAL A 23 0.77 -4.74 8.93
N LEU A 24 0.04 -3.66 8.68
CA LEU A 24 -0.84 -3.55 7.52
C LEU A 24 -0.11 -2.70 6.48
N LEU A 25 0.37 -3.32 5.41
CA LEU A 25 0.99 -2.61 4.29
C LEU A 25 -0.07 -2.31 3.24
N ILE A 26 -0.28 -1.02 2.97
CA ILE A 26 -1.31 -0.54 2.05
C ILE A 26 -0.67 -0.20 0.71
N GLY A 27 -1.23 -0.68 -0.39
CA GLY A 27 -0.75 -0.34 -1.73
C GLY A 27 -1.06 1.12 -2.13
N LEU A 28 -0.39 1.57 -3.19
CA LEU A 28 -0.56 2.90 -3.77
C LEU A 28 -1.81 2.94 -4.66
N PHE A 29 -2.71 3.88 -4.40
CA PHE A 29 -3.87 4.13 -5.26
C PHE A 29 -3.52 4.99 -6.49
N ARG A 30 -4.42 5.00 -7.48
CA ARG A 30 -4.30 5.79 -8.71
C ARG A 30 -4.32 7.29 -8.42
N ARG A 31 -3.44 8.04 -9.08
CA ARG A 31 -3.26 9.50 -8.92
C ARG A 31 -2.86 10.13 -10.26
N LYS A 32 -3.20 11.41 -10.47
CA LYS A 32 -3.12 12.06 -11.80
C LYS A 32 -1.68 12.40 -12.23
N ASP A 33 -0.76 12.52 -11.29
CA ASP A 33 0.64 12.90 -11.53
C ASP A 33 1.59 11.72 -11.73
N ILE A 34 1.11 10.48 -11.60
CA ILE A 34 1.91 9.26 -11.79
C ILE A 34 1.22 8.35 -12.79
N ARG A 35 1.98 7.88 -13.78
CA ARG A 35 1.47 6.92 -14.77
C ARG A 35 1.05 5.62 -14.08
N GLU A 36 -0.12 5.10 -14.44
CA GLU A 36 -0.76 3.96 -13.80
C GLU A 36 0.13 2.72 -13.77
N GLU A 37 0.89 2.45 -14.84
CA GLU A 37 1.81 1.31 -14.91
C GLU A 37 2.92 1.37 -13.84
N LEU A 38 3.31 2.56 -13.39
CA LEU A 38 4.31 2.72 -12.34
C LEU A 38 3.73 2.41 -10.95
N ILE A 39 2.44 2.69 -10.76
CA ILE A 39 1.70 2.38 -9.54
C ILE A 39 1.49 0.87 -9.44
N VAL A 40 1.00 0.24 -10.52
CA VAL A 40 0.84 -1.21 -10.61
C VAL A 40 2.16 -1.92 -10.30
N LYS A 41 3.25 -1.53 -10.98
CA LYS A 41 4.57 -2.12 -10.75
C LYS A 41 5.08 -1.93 -9.31
N ALA A 42 4.74 -0.81 -8.67
CA ALA A 42 5.10 -0.57 -7.27
C ALA A 42 4.32 -1.50 -6.32
N ASN A 43 3.00 -1.65 -6.54
CA ASN A 43 2.17 -2.55 -5.73
C ASN A 43 2.57 -4.01 -5.91
N GLU A 44 2.90 -4.45 -7.13
CA GLU A 44 3.46 -5.79 -7.39
C GLU A 44 4.74 -6.03 -6.58
N SER A 45 5.60 -5.01 -6.47
CA SER A 45 6.83 -5.09 -5.67
C SER A 45 6.54 -5.21 -4.16
N TYR A 46 5.46 -4.59 -3.67
CA TYR A 46 5.03 -4.74 -2.27
C TYR A 46 4.49 -6.15 -1.99
N VAL A 47 3.67 -6.69 -2.89
CA VAL A 47 3.14 -8.06 -2.77
C VAL A 47 4.29 -9.06 -2.76
N GLU A 48 5.27 -8.91 -3.64
CA GLU A 48 6.43 -9.78 -3.69
C GLU A 48 7.28 -9.68 -2.40
N LEU A 49 7.46 -8.49 -1.85
CA LEU A 49 8.14 -8.31 -0.57
C LEU A 49 7.41 -9.04 0.57
N ILE A 50 6.08 -8.95 0.62
CA ILE A 50 5.27 -9.64 1.64
C ILE A 50 5.36 -11.14 1.47
N ARG A 51 5.33 -11.64 0.23
CA ARG A 51 5.51 -13.06 -0.06
C ARG A 51 6.83 -13.59 0.51
N GLN A 52 7.92 -12.84 0.34
CA GLN A 52 9.22 -13.19 0.90
C GLN A 52 9.19 -13.31 2.43
N PHE A 53 8.46 -12.43 3.13
CA PHE A 53 8.29 -12.57 4.59
C PHE A 53 7.41 -13.76 4.98
N GLN A 54 6.37 -14.07 4.20
CA GLN A 54 5.49 -15.20 4.47
C GLN A 54 6.20 -16.54 4.27
N GLU A 55 7.14 -16.62 3.33
CA GLU A 55 8.04 -17.78 3.16
C GLU A 55 8.94 -18.00 4.38
N ASP A 56 9.27 -16.93 5.12
CA ASP A 56 9.96 -16.96 6.41
C ASP A 56 9.00 -17.21 7.61
N GLU A 57 7.79 -17.70 7.35
CA GLU A 57 6.71 -17.97 8.33
C GLU A 57 6.23 -16.74 9.13
N VAL A 58 6.46 -15.52 8.61
CA VAL A 58 6.00 -14.27 9.24
C VAL A 58 4.55 -13.99 8.85
N ASN A 59 3.63 -14.32 9.76
CA ASN A 59 2.18 -14.12 9.56
C ASN A 59 1.63 -12.79 10.13
N GLN A 60 2.51 -11.88 10.57
CA GLN A 60 2.11 -10.60 11.18
C GLN A 60 1.96 -9.46 10.17
N ILE A 61 2.04 -9.76 8.87
CA ILE A 61 1.97 -8.78 7.78
C ILE A 61 0.78 -9.11 6.89
N GLU A 62 -0.06 -8.11 6.65
CA GLU A 62 -1.13 -8.18 5.65
C GLU A 62 -0.94 -7.12 4.59
N PHE A 63 -1.21 -7.48 3.34
CA PHE A 63 -1.30 -6.52 2.23
C PHE A 63 -2.75 -6.10 2.03
N LEU A 64 -2.98 -4.79 1.99
CA LEU A 64 -4.27 -4.22 1.60
C LEU A 64 -4.15 -3.60 0.22
N GLU A 65 -4.84 -4.20 -0.75
CA GLU A 65 -5.01 -3.60 -2.07
C GLU A 65 -5.77 -2.27 -1.93
N PRO A 66 -5.27 -1.17 -2.51
CA PRO A 66 -5.97 0.10 -2.50
C PRO A 66 -7.30 0.01 -3.26
N PRO A 67 -8.34 0.77 -2.86
CA PRO A 67 -9.56 0.85 -3.64
C PRO A 67 -9.30 1.41 -5.04
N LEU A 68 -10.18 1.04 -5.98
CA LEU A 68 -10.29 1.76 -7.25
C LEU A 68 -10.92 3.12 -6.99
N VAL A 69 -10.12 4.16 -7.15
CA VAL A 69 -10.53 5.56 -6.98
C VAL A 69 -10.79 6.16 -8.36
N ASP A 70 -11.96 6.77 -8.54
CA ASP A 70 -12.21 7.65 -9.69
C ASP A 70 -11.46 8.97 -9.44
N MET A 71 -10.43 9.23 -10.25
CA MET A 71 -9.54 10.37 -10.05
C MET A 71 -10.25 11.71 -10.28
N GLU A 72 -11.32 11.77 -11.09
CA GLU A 72 -12.07 12.99 -11.34
C GLU A 72 -13.07 13.30 -10.23
N GLU A 73 -13.67 12.27 -9.64
CA GLU A 73 -14.65 12.44 -8.57
C GLU A 73 -14.05 12.47 -7.17
N CYS A 74 -12.85 11.88 -6.97
CA CYS A 74 -12.33 11.63 -5.64
C CYS A 74 -11.07 12.42 -5.29
N LEU A 75 -10.46 13.15 -6.23
CA LEU A 75 -9.26 13.95 -5.97
C LEU A 75 -9.54 15.46 -6.06
N VAL A 76 -9.02 16.23 -5.11
CA VAL A 76 -9.07 17.70 -5.14
C VAL A 76 -8.01 18.26 -6.10
N ASP A 77 -6.89 17.56 -6.21
CA ASP A 77 -5.79 17.89 -7.11
C ASP A 77 -5.22 16.61 -7.74
N HIS A 78 -3.91 16.53 -7.92
CA HIS A 78 -3.27 15.38 -8.51
C HIS A 78 -3.21 14.14 -7.61
N VAL A 79 -3.31 14.28 -6.28
CA VAL A 79 -3.11 13.17 -5.33
C VAL A 79 -4.00 13.24 -4.08
N HIS A 80 -4.40 14.42 -3.64
CA HIS A 80 -5.13 14.57 -2.39
C HIS A 80 -6.60 14.19 -2.57
N LEU A 81 -7.11 13.35 -1.68
CA LEU A 81 -8.51 12.90 -1.70
C LEU A 81 -9.44 14.01 -1.23
N ILE A 82 -10.63 14.11 -1.83
CA ILE A 82 -11.77 14.79 -1.22
C ILE A 82 -12.51 13.85 -0.26
N GLU A 83 -13.53 14.37 0.44
CA GLU A 83 -14.36 13.59 1.37
C GLU A 83 -14.88 12.28 0.74
N ARG A 84 -15.40 12.35 -0.49
CA ARG A 84 -15.84 11.16 -1.26
C ARG A 84 -14.73 10.11 -1.39
N GLY A 85 -13.51 10.55 -1.71
CA GLY A 85 -12.34 9.66 -1.80
C GLY A 85 -11.97 9.02 -0.47
N TYR A 86 -12.04 9.78 0.63
CA TYR A 86 -11.85 9.25 1.97
C TYR A 86 -12.94 8.24 2.38
N GLN A 87 -14.19 8.45 1.98
CA GLN A 87 -15.28 7.49 2.23
C GLN A 87 -15.02 6.15 1.55
N VAL A 88 -14.58 6.15 0.28
CA VAL A 88 -14.21 4.93 -0.45
C VAL A 88 -13.07 4.18 0.27
N TRP A 89 -12.06 4.92 0.76
CA TRP A 89 -10.99 4.33 1.56
C TRP A 89 -11.47 3.75 2.88
N ALA A 90 -12.37 4.44 3.58
CA ALA A 90 -12.91 3.99 4.86
C ALA A 90 -13.63 2.63 4.72
N GLU A 91 -14.37 2.40 3.64
CA GLU A 91 -15.06 1.14 3.38
C GLU A 91 -14.11 -0.06 3.16
N VAL A 92 -12.92 0.20 2.61
CA VAL A 92 -11.88 -0.82 2.43
C VAL A 92 -11.13 -1.05 3.72
N LEU A 93 -10.70 0.02 4.39
CA LEU A 93 -9.95 -0.07 5.65
C LEU A 93 -10.77 -0.74 6.75
N SER A 94 -12.07 -0.47 6.86
CA SER A 94 -12.92 -1.08 7.90
C SER A 94 -13.06 -2.60 7.78
N LYS A 95 -12.65 -3.20 6.65
CA LYS A 95 -12.66 -4.65 6.44
C LYS A 95 -11.31 -5.31 6.77
N ALA A 96 -10.26 -4.51 6.91
CA ALA A 96 -8.89 -4.96 7.17
C ALA A 96 -8.49 -4.87 8.66
N VAL A 97 -9.38 -4.35 9.52
CA VAL A 97 -9.17 -4.17 10.97
C VAL A 97 -10.35 -4.78 11.72
#